data_AF-A0A6N8Z3Z7-F1
#
_entry.id   AF-A0A6N8Z3Z7-F1
#
_cell.length_a   1.000
_cell.length_b   1.000
_cell.length_c   1.000
_cell.angle_alpha   90.00
_cell.angle_beta   90.00
_cell.angle_gamma   90.00
#
_symmetry.space_group_name_H-M   'P 1'
#
loop_
_entity.id
_entity.type
_entity.pdbx_description
1 polymer ?
#
loop_
_entity_poly.entity_id
_entity_poly.type
_entity_poly.pdbx_seq_one_letter_code
_entity_poly.pdbx_strand_id
1 'polypeptide(L)'
;MTQAAIPFDTHRFVRNLVASGFTEKQAEALADEHVNLINSNLATKTDIESVRADIEALRLSTESKIETLRFSTEANIASSKFEMVKWMIGAMIAQSAVIVTLSVSLSKLL
;
A
#
# COMPACT_ATOMS: atom_id res chain seq x y z
N MET A 1 -5.33 -9.19 26.68
CA MET A 1 -3.87 -9.00 26.85
C MET A 1 -3.69 -7.76 27.70
N THR A 2 -3.00 -7.86 28.84
CA THR A 2 -2.85 -6.78 29.81
C THR A 2 -1.91 -5.70 29.27
N GLN A 3 -2.37 -4.45 29.26
CA GLN A 3 -1.56 -3.28 28.92
C GLN A 3 -0.34 -3.26 29.85
N ALA A 4 0.86 -3.41 29.29
CA ALA A 4 2.09 -3.26 30.06
C ALA A 4 2.25 -1.77 30.39
N ALA A 5 1.73 -1.35 31.54
CA ALA A 5 1.94 -0.02 32.07
C ALA A 5 3.45 0.22 32.24
N ILE A 6 3.94 1.38 31.82
CA ILE A 6 5.30 1.80 32.19
C ILE A 6 5.30 1.88 33.72
N PRO A 7 6.17 1.13 34.44
CA PRO A 7 6.18 1.19 35.89
C PRO A 7 6.68 2.57 36.32
N PHE A 8 5.74 3.47 36.62
CA PHE A 8 6.01 4.77 37.22
C PHE A 8 5.84 4.65 38.73
N ASP A 9 6.94 4.79 39.46
CA ASP A 9 6.94 4.76 40.92
C ASP A 9 6.54 6.15 41.46
N THR A 10 5.22 6.37 41.57
CA THR A 10 4.62 7.60 42.08
C THR A 10 5.17 7.96 43.45
N HIS A 11 5.33 6.99 44.34
CA HIS A 11 5.79 7.24 45.71
C HIS A 11 7.25 7.73 45.74
N ARG A 12 8.15 7.08 44.98
CA ARG A 12 9.54 7.55 44.85
C ARG A 12 9.63 8.92 44.20
N PHE A 13 8.79 9.19 43.19
CA PHE A 13 8.72 10.48 42.52
C PHE A 13 8.30 11.60 43.48
N VAL A 14 7.21 11.41 44.23
CA VAL A 14 6.74 12.34 45.27
C VAL A 14 7.83 12.58 46.32
N ARG A 15 8.45 11.51 46.84
CA ARG A 15 9.52 11.62 47.84
C ARG A 15 10.71 12.45 47.36
N ASN A 16 11.10 12.30 46.09
CA ASN A 16 12.21 13.05 45.50
C ASN A 16 11.87 14.54 45.35
N LEU A 17 10.63 14.86 44.96
CA LEU A 17 10.17 16.25 44.88
C LEU A 17 10.14 16.92 46.25
N VAL A 18 9.61 16.22 47.26
CA VAL A 18 9.59 16.72 48.65
C VAL A 18 11.02 16.94 49.17
N ALA A 19 11.93 16.00 48.94
CA ALA A 19 13.35 16.15 49.28
C ALA A 19 14.03 17.33 48.57
N SER A 20 13.45 17.80 47.46
CA SER A 20 13.93 18.95 46.67
C SER A 20 13.25 20.27 47.05
N GLY A 21 12.43 20.29 48.11
CA GLY A 21 11.81 21.50 48.65
C GLY A 21 10.37 21.78 48.20
N PHE A 22 9.74 20.85 47.47
CA PHE A 22 8.31 20.93 47.19
C PHE A 22 7.48 20.55 48.42
N THR A 23 6.30 21.13 48.58
CA THR A 23 5.33 20.61 49.55
C THR A 23 4.78 19.26 49.07
N GLU A 24 4.37 18.41 50.02
CA GLU A 24 3.77 17.10 49.72
C GLU A 24 2.59 17.22 48.74
N LYS A 25 1.68 18.17 48.99
CA LYS A 25 0.53 18.44 48.12
C LYS A 25 0.92 18.84 46.69
N GLN A 26 2.01 19.61 46.51
CA GLN A 26 2.50 19.95 45.18
C GLN A 26 3.13 18.74 44.49
N ALA A 27 3.89 17.93 45.23
CA ALA A 27 4.55 16.74 44.72
C ALA A 27 3.52 15.69 44.28
N GLU A 28 2.46 15.46 45.06
CA GLU A 28 1.33 14.58 44.71
C GLU A 28 0.62 15.05 43.45
N ALA A 29 0.23 16.34 43.38
CA ALA A 29 -0.45 16.90 42.22
C ALA A 29 0.37 16.74 40.92
N LEU A 30 1.70 16.94 41.00
CA LEU A 30 2.59 16.72 39.85
C LEU A 30 2.69 15.24 39.47
N ALA A 31 2.73 14.34 40.45
CA ALA A 31 2.81 12.91 40.21
C ALA A 31 1.55 12.38 39.51
N ASP A 32 0.38 12.83 39.98
CA ASP A 32 -0.91 12.45 39.41
C ASP A 32 -1.05 12.92 37.95
N GLU A 33 -0.73 14.18 37.67
CA GLU A 33 -0.76 14.69 36.30
C GLU A 33 0.25 13.98 35.40
N HIS A 34 1.42 13.59 35.92
CA HIS A 34 2.42 12.85 35.14
C HIS A 34 1.92 11.45 34.77
N VAL A 35 1.27 10.75 35.70
CA VAL A 35 0.63 9.45 35.44
C VAL A 35 -0.48 9.60 34.42
N ASN A 36 -1.32 10.63 34.55
CA ASN A 36 -2.38 10.92 33.58
C ASN A 36 -1.82 11.16 32.18
N LEU A 37 -0.77 11.96 32.03
CA LEU A 37 -0.12 12.22 30.74
C LEU A 37 0.49 10.96 30.12
N ILE A 38 1.14 10.12 30.94
CA ILE A 38 1.73 8.86 30.47
C ILE A 38 0.64 7.91 29.95
N ASN A 39 -0.47 7.80 30.67
CA ASN A 39 -1.55 6.88 30.30
C ASN A 39 -2.39 7.38 29.13
N SER A 40 -2.48 8.71 28.92
CA SER A 40 -3.34 9.31 27.89
C SER A 40 -2.66 9.49 26.53
N ASN A 41 -1.34 9.68 26.48
CA ASN A 41 -0.65 10.10 25.25
C ASN A 41 0.31 9.05 24.66
N LEU A 42 0.60 7.94 25.36
CA LEU A 42 1.52 6.94 24.85
C LEU A 42 0.78 5.89 24.01
N ALA A 43 1.19 5.78 22.75
CA ALA A 43 0.88 4.61 21.95
C ALA A 43 1.42 3.35 22.64
N THR A 44 0.57 2.34 22.73
CA THR A 44 0.84 1.09 23.44
C THR A 44 1.53 0.09 22.50
N LYS A 45 2.09 -0.98 23.08
CA LYS A 45 2.61 -2.09 22.27
C LYS A 45 1.54 -2.70 21.36
N THR A 46 0.30 -2.76 21.84
CA THR A 46 -0.85 -3.25 21.07
C THR A 46 -1.15 -2.35 19.88
N ASP A 47 -1.06 -1.02 20.03
CA ASP A 47 -1.23 -0.09 18.90
C ASP A 47 -0.14 -0.30 17.84
N ILE A 48 1.10 -0.52 18.27
CA ILE A 48 2.22 -0.83 17.36
C ILE A 48 2.00 -2.17 16.66
N GLU A 49 1.55 -3.20 17.37
CA GLU A 49 1.22 -4.51 16.79
C GLU A 49 0.07 -4.41 15.78
N SER A 50 -0.96 -3.60 16.07
CA SER A 50 -2.05 -3.32 15.14
C SER A 50 -1.54 -2.65 13.86
N VAL A 51 -0.73 -1.60 13.98
CA VAL A 51 -0.14 -0.92 12.82
C VAL A 51 0.76 -1.87 12.02
N ARG A 52 1.53 -2.75 12.68
CA ARG A 52 2.33 -3.78 11.99
C ARG A 52 1.46 -4.76 11.21
N ALA A 53 0.34 -5.20 11.78
CA ALA A 53 -0.60 -6.07 11.10
C ALA A 53 -1.22 -5.38 9.88
N ASP A 54 -1.62 -4.12 10.01
CA ASP A 54 -2.17 -3.32 8.90
C ASP A 54 -1.14 -3.12 7.78
N ILE A 55 0.12 -2.86 8.12
CA ILE A 55 1.22 -2.75 7.15
C ILE A 55 1.41 -4.07 6.39
N GLU A 56 1.39 -5.20 7.07
CA GLU A 56 1.54 -6.52 6.44
C GLU A 56 0.34 -6.83 5.52
N ALA A 57 -0.88 -6.52 5.96
CA ALA A 57 -2.07 -6.68 5.14
C ALA A 57 -2.03 -5.80 3.88
N LEU A 58 -1.59 -4.54 4.00
CA LEU A 58 -1.40 -3.63 2.87
C LEU A 58 -0.31 -4.13 1.91
N ARG A 59 0.78 -4.68 2.46
CA ARG A 59 1.86 -5.27 1.67
C ARG A 59 1.35 -6.43 0.81
N LEU A 60 0.68 -7.39 1.43
CA LEU A 60 0.11 -8.55 0.74
C LEU A 60 -0.94 -8.15 -0.31
N SER A 61 -1.83 -7.20 0.02
CA SER A 61 -2.80 -6.65 -0.94
C SER A 61 -2.10 -5.99 -2.13
N THR A 62 -1.00 -5.28 -1.90
CA THR A 62 -0.25 -4.60 -2.96
C THR A 62 0.45 -5.60 -3.87
N GLU A 63 1.10 -6.62 -3.30
CA GLU A 63 1.75 -7.70 -4.06
C GLU A 63 0.74 -8.44 -4.94
N SER A 64 -0.44 -8.79 -4.40
CA SER A 64 -1.52 -9.43 -5.17
C SER A 64 -2.07 -8.56 -6.31
N LYS A 65 -2.24 -7.25 -6.07
CA LYS A 65 -2.68 -6.31 -7.10
C LYS A 65 -1.64 -6.16 -8.22
N ILE A 66 -0.35 -6.14 -7.89
CA ILE A 66 0.73 -6.10 -8.88
C ILE A 66 0.71 -7.35 -9.76
N GLU A 67 0.56 -8.53 -9.15
CA GLU A 67 0.47 -9.79 -9.89
C GLU A 67 -0.75 -9.82 -10.81
N THR A 68 -1.91 -9.38 -10.32
CA THR A 68 -3.14 -9.27 -11.12
C THR A 68 -2.97 -8.31 -12.31
N LEU A 69 -2.39 -7.14 -12.07
CA LEU A 69 -2.10 -6.16 -13.12
C LEU A 69 -1.12 -6.70 -14.16
N ARG A 70 -0.12 -7.45 -13.72
CA ARG A 70 0.85 -8.10 -14.61
C ARG A 70 0.15 -9.12 -15.51
N PHE A 71 -0.64 -10.03 -14.95
CA PHE A 71 -1.40 -11.01 -15.74
C PHE A 71 -2.37 -10.34 -16.72
N SER A 72 -3.11 -9.32 -16.26
CA SER A 72 -4.01 -8.57 -17.14
C SER A 72 -3.25 -7.89 -18.28
N THR A 73 -2.06 -7.34 -18.02
CA THR A 73 -1.24 -6.70 -19.03
C THR A 73 -0.71 -7.72 -20.05
N GLU A 74 -0.19 -8.85 -19.59
CA GLU A 74 0.30 -9.94 -20.46
C GLU A 74 -0.84 -10.49 -21.35
N ALA A 75 -2.03 -10.69 -20.78
CA ALA A 75 -3.22 -11.13 -21.53
C ALA A 75 -3.66 -10.08 -22.57
N ASN A 76 -3.71 -8.80 -22.20
CA ASN A 76 -4.07 -7.72 -23.12
C ASN A 76 -3.06 -7.59 -24.27
N ILE A 77 -1.76 -7.77 -23.99
CA ILE A 77 -0.72 -7.80 -25.02
C ILE A 77 -0.92 -8.98 -25.97
N ALA A 78 -1.19 -10.18 -25.45
CA ALA A 78 -1.43 -11.37 -26.26
C ALA A 78 -2.67 -11.19 -27.16
N SER A 79 -3.77 -10.68 -26.60
CA SER A 79 -4.98 -10.35 -27.34
C SER A 79 -4.73 -9.30 -28.42
N SER A 80 -3.98 -8.24 -28.10
CA SER A 80 -3.64 -7.18 -29.07
C SER A 80 -2.77 -7.70 -30.21
N LYS A 81 -1.79 -8.57 -29.92
CA LYS A 81 -0.97 -9.23 -30.94
C LYS A 81 -1.82 -10.12 -31.85
N PHE A 82 -2.75 -10.88 -31.28
CA PHE A 82 -3.65 -11.73 -32.05
C PHE A 82 -4.54 -10.92 -32.99
N GLU A 83 -5.20 -9.87 -32.48
CA GLU A 83 -6.02 -8.99 -33.31
C GLU A 83 -5.21 -8.30 -34.41
N MET A 84 -3.98 -7.87 -34.12
CA MET A 84 -3.08 -7.31 -35.13
C MET A 84 -2.78 -8.31 -36.26
N VAL A 85 -2.44 -9.56 -35.93
CA VAL A 85 -2.19 -10.62 -36.93
C VAL A 85 -3.44 -10.88 -37.78
N LYS A 86 -4.61 -10.96 -37.15
CA LYS A 86 -5.89 -11.16 -37.85
C LYS A 86 -6.16 -10.05 -38.87
N TRP A 87 -5.95 -8.79 -38.48
CA TRP A 87 -6.12 -7.64 -39.38
C TRP A 87 -5.06 -7.61 -40.49
N MET A 88 -3.81 -7.99 -40.20
CA MET A 88 -2.76 -8.10 -41.22
C MET A 88 -3.10 -9.13 -42.31
N ILE A 89 -3.62 -10.30 -41.92
CA ILE A 89 -4.05 -11.33 -42.87
C ILE A 89 -5.18 -10.81 -43.76
N GLY A 90 -6.19 -10.16 -43.16
CA GLY A 90 -7.30 -9.56 -43.91
C GLY A 90 -6.83 -8.50 -44.91
N ALA A 91 -5.94 -7.61 -44.48
CA ALA A 91 -5.36 -6.57 -45.34
C ALA A 91 -4.53 -7.16 -46.49
N MET A 92 -3.73 -8.20 -46.22
CA MET A 92 -2.94 -8.90 -47.24
C MET A 92 -3.81 -9.52 -48.34
N ILE A 93 -4.92 -10.16 -47.96
CA ILE A 93 -5.86 -10.74 -48.93
C ILE A 93 -6.51 -9.63 -49.79
N ALA A 94 -6.97 -8.56 -49.14
CA ALA A 94 -7.60 -7.43 -49.82
C ALA A 94 -6.65 -6.76 -50.82
N GLN A 95 -5.41 -6.46 -50.42
CA GLN A 95 -4.43 -5.84 -51.33
C GLN A 95 -4.02 -6.78 -52.48
N SER A 96 -3.92 -8.10 -52.25
CA SER A 96 -3.63 -9.05 -53.33
C SER A 96 -4.71 -9.03 -54.42
N ALA A 97 -5.99 -8.93 -54.04
CA ALA A 97 -7.09 -8.80 -55.00
C ALA A 97 -6.99 -7.50 -55.82
N VAL A 98 -6.61 -6.38 -55.18
CA VAL A 98 -6.37 -5.11 -55.86
C VAL A 98 -5.21 -5.23 -56.86
N ILE A 99 -4.09 -5.84 -56.46
CA ILE A 99 -2.93 -6.05 -57.34
C ILE A 99 -3.32 -6.86 -58.58
N VAL A 100 -4.03 -7.99 -58.40
CA VAL A 100 -4.48 -8.84 -59.53
C VAL A 100 -5.37 -8.06 -60.49
N THR A 101 -6.30 -7.25 -59.95
CA THR A 101 -7.21 -6.44 -60.76
C THR A 101 -6.46 -5.39 -61.58
N LEU A 102 -5.49 -4.71 -60.97
CA LEU A 102 -4.64 -3.74 -61.65
C LEU A 102 -3.78 -4.39 -62.74
N SER A 103 -3.21 -5.57 -62.48
CA SER A 103 -2.41 -6.30 -63.48
C SER A 103 -3.23 -6.64 -64.73
N VAL A 104 -4.45 -7.17 -64.56
CA VAL A 104 -5.32 -7.52 -65.69
C VAL A 104 -5.77 -6.28 -66.46
N SER A 105 -6.08 -5.18 -65.77
CA SER A 105 -6.46 -3.92 -66.43
C SER A 105 -5.30 -3.33 -67.24
N LEU A 106 -4.08 -3.39 -66.71
CA LEU A 106 -2.89 -2.89 -67.40
C LEU A 106 -2.62 -3.71 -68.67
N SER A 107 -2.78 -5.04 -68.63
CA SER A 107 -2.62 -5.90 -69.81
C SER A 107 -3.63 -5.64 -70.93
N LYS A 108 -4.76 -4.98 -70.66
CA LYS A 108 -5.75 -4.60 -71.69
C LYS A 108 -5.47 -3.23 -72.30
N LEU A 109 -4.63 -2.42 -71.66
CA LEU A 109 -4.34 -1.04 -72.07
C LEU A 109 -3.04 -0.94 -72.91
N LEU A 110 -2.15 -1.91 -72.76
CA LEU A 110 -0.93 -2.12 -73.56
C LEU A 110 -1.24 -2.99 -74.78
#